data_AF-A0A6A4GIF7-F1
#
_entry.id   AF-A0A6A4GIF7-F1
#
_cell.length_a   1.000
_cell.length_b   1.000
_cell.length_c   1.000
_cell.angle_alpha   90.00
_cell.angle_beta   90.00
_cell.angle_gamma   90.00
#
_symmetry.space_group_name_H-M   'P 1'
#
loop_
_entity.id
_entity.type
_entity.pdbx_description
1 polymer ?
#
loop_
_entity_poly.entity_id
_entity_poly.type
_entity_poly.pdbx_seq_one_letter_code
_entity_poly.pdbx_strand_id
1 'polypeptide(L)'
;MQPGLPLLSVCSTLGFSSSQLHLIYRLNERPNTKIILETLTSAIGGTEFPQLIPYLNQHRKTVIHACTIDLSYHIFMFLFNHMVHTPTSSNPLCRIWMYNSLASEKYNKKTIDLLDLDPHCQIVIATKALLLEIQALVYRAKRPS
;
A
#
# COMPACT_ATOMS: atom_id res chain seq x y z
N MET A 1 15.90 22.85 -13.97
CA MET A 1 16.08 22.34 -12.60
C MET A 1 17.45 21.68 -12.51
N GLN A 2 18.29 22.08 -11.54
CA GLN A 2 19.54 21.37 -11.28
C GLN A 2 19.24 20.05 -10.54
N PRO A 3 19.97 18.96 -10.82
CA PRO A 3 19.78 17.69 -10.13
C PRO A 3 20.09 17.85 -8.64
N GLY A 4 19.17 17.41 -7.78
CA GLY A 4 19.37 17.44 -6.33
C GLY A 4 20.41 16.43 -5.85
N LEU A 5 20.90 16.64 -4.63
CA LEU A 5 21.87 15.76 -3.94
C LEU A 5 21.56 14.25 -4.05
N PRO A 6 20.31 13.77 -3.89
CA PRO A 6 20.01 12.35 -4.01
C PRO A 6 20.34 11.77 -5.40
N LEU A 7 20.05 12.52 -6.47
CA LEU A 7 20.30 12.08 -7.84
C LEU A 7 21.81 12.02 -8.11
N LEU A 8 22.56 13.02 -7.67
CA LEU A 8 24.02 13.05 -7.81
C LEU A 8 24.69 11.88 -7.08
N SER A 9 24.22 11.55 -5.87
CA SER A 9 24.71 10.40 -5.11
C SER A 9 24.49 9.08 -5.85
N VAL A 10 23.30 8.88 -6.43
CA VAL A 10 23.00 7.67 -7.21
C VAL A 10 23.88 7.60 -8.46
N CYS A 11 24.00 8.71 -9.21
CA CYS A 11 24.84 8.75 -10.42
C CYS A 11 26.30 8.43 -10.11
N SER A 12 26.87 9.03 -9.06
CA SER A 12 28.24 8.75 -8.62
C SER A 12 28.44 7.30 -8.20
N THR A 13 27.49 6.73 -7.44
CA THR A 13 27.54 5.32 -7.00
C THR A 13 27.50 4.34 -8.18
N LEU A 14 26.75 4.68 -9.23
CA LEU A 14 26.65 3.89 -10.46
C LEU A 14 27.81 4.14 -11.44
N GLY A 15 28.79 4.97 -11.08
CA GLY A 15 29.97 5.26 -11.90
C GLY A 15 29.71 6.24 -13.06
N PHE A 16 28.57 6.94 -13.06
CA PHE A 16 28.31 7.97 -14.06
C PHE A 16 29.04 9.27 -13.71
N SER A 17 29.91 9.73 -14.62
CA SER A 17 30.50 11.06 -14.56
C SER A 17 29.50 12.13 -15.03
N SER A 18 29.48 13.26 -14.33
CA SER A 18 28.55 14.39 -14.54
C SER A 18 28.50 14.92 -15.98
N SER A 19 29.54 14.66 -16.78
CA SER A 19 29.71 15.14 -18.17
C SER A 19 28.99 14.32 -19.24
N GLN A 20 28.37 13.18 -18.91
CA GLN A 20 27.75 12.27 -19.89
C GLN A 20 26.30 11.87 -19.55
N LEU A 21 25.64 12.59 -18.65
CA LEU A 21 24.28 12.25 -18.20
C LEU A 21 23.22 12.91 -19.09
N HIS A 22 22.50 12.09 -19.85
CA HIS A 22 21.24 12.48 -20.46
C HIS A 22 20.08 12.18 -19.49
N LEU A 23 19.59 13.21 -18.80
CA LEU A 23 18.51 13.08 -17.82
C LEU A 23 17.15 13.30 -18.48
N ILE A 24 16.29 12.28 -18.45
CA ILE A 24 14.91 12.37 -18.90
C ILE A 24 14.01 12.51 -17.67
N TYR A 25 13.45 13.69 -17.47
CA TYR A 25 12.42 13.93 -16.46
C TYR A 25 11.04 13.75 -17.08
N ARG A 26 10.19 12.97 -16.43
CA ARG A 26 8.75 12.91 -16.73
C ARG A 26 7.98 13.57 -15.58
N LEU A 27 6.84 14.15 -15.88
CA LEU A 27 5.93 14.64 -14.86
C LEU A 27 5.45 13.45 -14.01
N ASN A 28 5.52 13.60 -12.70
CA ASN A 28 4.97 12.63 -11.75
C ASN A 28 3.48 12.88 -11.45
N GLU A 29 2.83 13.70 -12.28
CA GLU A 29 1.42 14.01 -12.14
C GLU A 29 0.57 12.76 -12.34
N ARG A 30 -0.38 12.56 -11.43
CA ARG A 30 -1.40 11.53 -11.55
C ARG A 30 -2.76 12.22 -11.49
N PRO A 31 -3.34 12.63 -12.63
CA PRO A 31 -4.58 13.41 -12.65
C PRO A 31 -5.76 12.64 -12.01
N ASN A 32 -5.68 11.30 -12.00
CA ASN A 32 -6.67 10.43 -11.38
C ASN A 32 -6.39 10.14 -9.89
N THR A 33 -5.48 10.87 -9.24
CA THR A 33 -5.12 10.68 -7.82
C THR A 33 -5.45 11.94 -7.03
N LYS A 34 -6.25 11.77 -5.96
CA LYS A 34 -6.53 12.83 -4.99
C LYS A 34 -5.73 12.57 -3.72
N ILE A 35 -4.99 13.57 -3.26
CA ILE A 35 -4.28 13.54 -1.99
C ILE A 35 -5.17 14.21 -0.94
N ILE A 36 -5.42 13.50 0.15
CA ILE A 36 -6.20 13.98 1.29
C ILE A 36 -5.30 13.85 2.52
N LEU A 37 -5.24 14.91 3.34
CA LEU A 37 -4.52 14.92 4.61
C LEU A 37 -5.52 15.13 5.73
N GLU A 38 -5.62 14.15 6.63
CA GLU A 38 -6.51 14.17 7.78
C GLU A 38 -5.71 13.90 9.05
N THR A 39 -6.02 14.61 10.12
CA THR A 39 -5.40 14.42 11.43
C THR A 39 -6.05 13.24 12.14
N LEU A 40 -5.23 12.37 12.73
CA LEU A 40 -5.75 11.28 13.54
C LEU A 40 -6.29 11.82 14.88
N THR A 41 -7.53 11.48 15.22
CA THR A 41 -8.20 11.75 16.50
C THR A 41 -7.84 10.73 17.57
N SER A 42 -7.33 9.55 17.19
CA SER A 42 -6.84 8.52 18.09
C SER A 42 -5.32 8.40 17.99
N ALA A 43 -4.70 7.92 19.07
CA ALA A 43 -3.27 7.66 19.08
C ALA A 43 -2.92 6.53 18.09
N ILE A 44 -1.80 6.69 17.37
CA ILE A 44 -1.30 5.67 16.43
C ILE A 44 -1.04 4.33 17.14
N GLY A 45 -0.61 4.36 18.40
CA GLY A 45 -0.42 3.17 19.24
C GLY A 45 -1.68 2.69 19.98
N GLY A 46 -2.84 3.31 19.72
CA GLY A 46 -4.12 2.92 20.30
C GLY A 46 -4.74 1.70 19.62
N THR A 47 -5.91 1.30 20.11
CA THR A 47 -6.69 0.17 19.59
C THR A 47 -7.85 0.60 18.69
N GLU A 48 -8.03 1.91 18.48
CA GLU A 48 -9.18 2.48 17.77
C GLU A 48 -8.74 3.34 16.59
N PHE A 49 -9.39 3.15 15.44
CA PHE A 49 -9.09 3.85 14.20
C PHE A 49 -10.37 4.29 13.47
N PRO A 50 -11.24 5.11 14.09
CA PRO A 50 -12.56 5.44 13.55
C PRO A 50 -12.53 6.04 12.14
N GLN A 51 -11.46 6.74 11.77
CA GLN A 51 -11.25 7.34 10.45
C GLN A 51 -11.12 6.31 9.34
N LEU A 52 -10.85 5.05 9.67
CA LEU A 52 -10.80 3.96 8.69
C LEU A 52 -12.19 3.42 8.35
N ILE A 53 -13.19 3.63 9.21
CA ILE A 53 -14.55 3.10 9.04
C ILE A 53 -15.21 3.58 7.74
N PRO A 54 -15.16 4.87 7.35
CA PRO A 54 -15.76 5.33 6.10
C PRO A 54 -15.26 4.58 4.85
N TYR A 55 -14.01 4.11 4.86
CA TYR A 55 -13.43 3.35 3.74
C TYR A 55 -13.95 1.91 3.68
N LEU A 56 -14.39 1.33 4.81
CA LEU A 56 -15.10 0.04 4.84
C LEU A 56 -16.42 0.11 4.08
N ASN A 57 -17.17 1.20 4.27
CA ASN A 57 -18.53 1.37 3.77
C ASN A 57 -18.61 1.68 2.27
N GLN A 58 -17.50 2.09 1.65
CA GLN A 58 -17.48 2.46 0.23
C GLN A 58 -17.38 1.26 -0.71
N HIS A 59 -17.20 0.04 -0.20
CA HIS A 59 -17.01 -1.19 -1.00
C HIS A 59 -15.91 -1.07 -2.07
N ARG A 60 -14.92 -0.19 -1.85
CA ARG A 60 -13.77 0.01 -2.74
C ARG A 60 -12.57 -0.78 -2.25
N LYS A 61 -11.83 -1.37 -3.20
CA LYS A 61 -10.54 -1.98 -2.92
C LYS A 61 -9.59 -0.94 -2.32
N THR A 62 -9.06 -1.23 -1.14
CA THR A 62 -8.32 -0.29 -0.31
C THR A 62 -7.07 -0.96 0.22
N VAL A 63 -5.92 -0.31 0.04
CA VAL A 63 -4.65 -0.73 0.64
C VAL A 63 -4.33 0.22 1.78
N ILE A 64 -4.20 -0.32 2.99
CA ILE A 64 -3.83 0.44 4.19
C ILE A 64 -2.37 0.14 4.50
N HIS A 65 -1.50 1.13 4.37
CA HIS A 65 -0.09 0.96 4.71
C HIS A 65 0.16 1.28 6.20
N ALA A 66 0.64 0.30 6.95
CA ALA A 66 1.05 0.44 8.33
C ALA A 66 2.59 0.42 8.45
N CYS A 67 3.13 1.25 9.34
CA CYS A 67 4.58 1.39 9.52
C CYS A 67 5.22 0.12 10.12
N THR A 68 4.50 -0.57 11.00
CA THR A 68 4.97 -1.78 11.70
C THR A 68 3.97 -2.92 11.55
N ILE A 69 4.44 -4.16 11.74
CA ILE A 69 3.59 -5.34 11.75
C ILE A 69 2.60 -5.28 12.93
N ASP A 70 3.08 -4.84 14.09
CA ASP A 70 2.26 -4.64 15.29
C ASP A 70 1.07 -3.69 15.01
N LEU A 71 1.34 -2.52 14.43
CA LEU A 71 0.30 -1.58 14.03
C LEU A 71 -0.65 -2.19 13.00
N SER A 72 -0.12 -2.96 12.04
CA SER A 72 -0.96 -3.65 11.04
C SER A 72 -1.95 -4.61 11.70
N TYR A 73 -1.54 -5.28 12.78
CA TYR A 73 -2.38 -6.19 13.53
C TYR A 73 -3.43 -5.46 14.38
N HIS A 74 -3.08 -4.34 15.03
CA HIS A 74 -4.05 -3.50 15.73
C HIS A 74 -5.15 -2.97 14.80
N ILE A 75 -4.75 -2.49 13.61
CA ILE A 75 -5.71 -2.06 12.58
C ILE A 75 -6.58 -3.23 12.14
N PHE A 76 -5.98 -4.41 11.90
CA PHE A 76 -6.72 -5.62 11.50
C PHE A 76 -7.77 -5.99 12.54
N MET A 77 -7.39 -6.07 13.83
CA MET A 77 -8.30 -6.39 14.92
C MET A 77 -9.46 -5.38 15.03
N PHE A 78 -9.15 -4.09 14.96
CA PHE A 78 -10.16 -3.03 15.01
C PHE A 78 -11.19 -3.16 13.87
N LEU A 79 -10.73 -3.29 12.62
CA LEU A 79 -11.60 -3.40 11.46
C LEU A 79 -12.37 -4.73 11.47
N PHE A 80 -11.73 -5.83 11.86
CA PHE A 80 -12.37 -7.14 11.96
C PHE A 80 -13.52 -7.12 12.97
N ASN A 81 -13.28 -6.60 14.17
CA ASN A 81 -14.31 -6.47 15.20
C ASN A 81 -15.48 -5.59 14.71
N HIS A 82 -15.17 -4.46 14.09
CA HIS A 82 -16.21 -3.59 13.52
C HIS A 82 -17.07 -4.32 12.47
N MET A 83 -16.46 -5.13 11.59
CA MET A 83 -17.16 -5.90 10.57
C MET A 83 -18.02 -7.04 11.16
N VAL A 84 -17.57 -7.69 12.22
CA VAL A 84 -18.36 -8.74 12.91
C VAL A 84 -19.63 -8.16 13.52
N HIS A 85 -19.55 -6.95 14.07
CA HIS A 85 -20.70 -6.27 14.68
C HIS A 85 -21.61 -5.55 13.67
N THR A 86 -21.16 -5.37 12.43
CA THR A 86 -21.95 -4.72 11.37
C THR A 86 -22.50 -5.79 10.42
N PRO A 87 -23.80 -6.11 10.43
CA PRO A 87 -24.36 -7.16 9.60
C PRO A 87 -24.18 -6.81 8.10
N THR A 88 -23.16 -7.41 7.48
CA THR A 88 -22.94 -7.39 6.03
C THR A 88 -23.12 -8.81 5.49
N SER A 89 -23.57 -8.96 4.24
CA SER A 89 -23.80 -10.25 3.58
C SER A 89 -22.56 -11.12 3.36
N SER A 90 -21.36 -10.63 3.67
CA SER A 90 -20.08 -11.29 3.35
C SER A 90 -19.23 -11.50 4.61
N ASN A 91 -18.61 -12.68 4.70
CA ASN A 91 -17.74 -13.06 5.81
C ASN A 91 -16.56 -12.07 5.95
N PRO A 92 -16.35 -11.45 7.12
CA PRO A 92 -15.23 -10.53 7.37
C PRO A 92 -13.86 -11.12 6.96
N LEU A 93 -13.64 -12.42 7.18
CA LEU A 93 -12.38 -13.11 6.83
C LEU A 93 -12.09 -13.14 5.32
N CYS A 94 -13.11 -13.01 4.47
CA CYS A 94 -12.90 -12.92 3.02
C CYS A 94 -12.58 -11.48 2.59
N ARG A 95 -12.99 -10.48 3.36
CA ARG A 95 -12.90 -9.06 2.99
C ARG A 95 -11.58 -8.39 3.36
N ILE A 96 -10.91 -8.88 4.41
CA ILE A 96 -9.71 -8.25 4.95
C ILE A 96 -8.53 -9.23 5.02
N TRP A 97 -7.41 -8.81 4.45
CA TRP A 97 -6.17 -9.59 4.37
C TRP A 97 -4.99 -8.76 4.84
N MET A 98 -3.94 -9.45 5.30
CA MET A 98 -2.67 -8.80 5.65
C MET A 98 -1.61 -9.12 4.60
N TYR A 99 -0.64 -8.22 4.46
CA TYR A 99 0.57 -8.47 3.71
C TYR A 99 1.77 -7.97 4.53
N ASN A 100 2.67 -8.87 4.91
CA ASN A 100 3.88 -8.51 5.62
C ASN A 100 4.97 -9.58 5.45
N SER A 101 6.19 -9.24 5.87
CA SER A 101 7.36 -10.12 5.73
C SER A 101 7.34 -11.36 6.63
N LEU A 102 6.48 -11.42 7.65
CA LEU A 102 6.32 -12.61 8.50
C LEU A 102 5.35 -13.62 7.87
N ALA A 103 4.47 -13.19 6.98
CA ALA A 103 3.59 -14.09 6.26
C ALA A 103 4.39 -14.91 5.23
N SER A 104 3.96 -16.16 5.01
CA SER A 104 4.60 -17.01 4.01
C SER A 104 4.45 -16.41 2.61
N GLU A 105 5.43 -16.66 1.74
CA GLU A 105 5.38 -16.20 0.34
C GLU A 105 4.10 -16.67 -0.36
N LYS A 106 3.67 -17.92 -0.12
CA LYS A 106 2.41 -18.46 -0.64
C LYS A 106 1.20 -17.66 -0.19
N TYR A 107 1.18 -17.22 1.08
CA TYR A 107 0.09 -16.39 1.61
C TYR A 107 0.11 -14.99 0.98
N ASN A 108 1.26 -14.33 0.94
CA ASN A 108 1.41 -13.00 0.36
C ASN A 108 1.04 -12.96 -1.12
N LYS A 109 1.46 -13.97 -1.90
CA LYS A 109 1.07 -14.11 -3.30
C LYS A 109 -0.44 -14.27 -3.45
N LYS A 110 -1.06 -15.13 -2.61
CA LYS A 110 -2.51 -15.28 -2.58
C LYS A 110 -3.21 -13.97 -2.23
N THR A 111 -2.68 -13.18 -1.30
CA THR A 111 -3.24 -11.86 -0.96
C THR A 111 -3.23 -10.91 -2.16
N ILE A 112 -2.16 -10.90 -2.97
CA ILE A 112 -2.09 -10.11 -4.21
C ILE A 112 -3.12 -10.63 -5.23
N ASP A 113 -3.19 -11.94 -5.43
CA ASP A 113 -4.15 -12.56 -6.37
C ASP A 113 -5.60 -12.23 -5.98
N LEU A 114 -5.93 -12.29 -4.69
CA LEU A 114 -7.25 -11.91 -4.17
C LEU A 114 -7.53 -10.42 -4.35
N LEU A 115 -6.55 -9.55 -4.09
CA LEU A 115 -6.69 -8.12 -4.29
C LEU A 115 -6.96 -7.77 -5.76
N ASP A 116 -6.47 -8.55 -6.72
CA ASP A 116 -6.76 -8.33 -8.14
C ASP A 116 -8.10 -8.97 -8.55
N LEU A 117 -8.26 -10.27 -8.27
CA LEU A 117 -9.30 -11.11 -8.88
C LEU A 117 -10.58 -11.25 -8.05
N ASP A 118 -10.50 -11.20 -6.72
CA ASP A 118 -11.66 -11.47 -5.86
C ASP A 118 -12.46 -10.17 -5.61
N PRO A 119 -13.75 -10.13 -5.98
CA PRO A 119 -14.61 -8.98 -5.68
C PRO A 119 -14.95 -8.85 -4.19
N HIS A 120 -14.83 -9.92 -3.40
CA HIS A 120 -15.04 -9.90 -1.96
C HIS A 120 -13.83 -9.39 -1.20
N CYS A 121 -12.62 -9.52 -1.75
CA CYS A 121 -11.41 -8.95 -1.16
C CYS A 121 -11.43 -7.42 -1.31
N GLN A 122 -11.65 -6.74 -0.20
CA GLN A 122 -11.77 -5.29 -0.19
C GLN A 122 -10.55 -4.60 0.40
N ILE A 123 -9.95 -5.15 1.47
CA ILE A 123 -8.94 -4.45 2.25
C ILE A 123 -7.70 -5.30 2.39
N VAL A 124 -6.57 -4.70 2.05
CA VAL A 124 -5.25 -5.26 2.34
C VAL A 124 -4.51 -4.31 3.27
N ILE A 125 -4.20 -4.78 4.48
CA ILE A 125 -3.33 -4.07 5.41
C ILE A 125 -1.91 -4.54 5.19
N ALA A 126 -1.04 -3.61 4.84
CA ALA A 126 0.29 -3.95 4.38
C ALA A 126 1.38 -3.17 5.11
N THR A 127 2.52 -3.82 5.30
CA THR A 127 3.76 -3.11 5.64
C THR A 127 4.53 -2.74 4.38
N LYS A 128 5.67 -2.05 4.55
CA LYS A 128 6.55 -1.60 3.44
C LYS A 128 6.93 -2.72 2.46
N ALA A 129 6.89 -3.98 2.89
CA ALA A 129 7.13 -5.15 2.04
C ALA A 129 6.23 -5.16 0.78
N LEU A 130 4.95 -4.79 0.89
CA LEU A 130 4.03 -4.77 -0.26
C LEU A 130 4.39 -3.68 -1.28
N LEU A 131 4.88 -2.54 -0.82
CA LEU A 131 5.16 -1.39 -1.68
C LEU A 131 6.23 -1.73 -2.73
N LEU A 132 7.22 -2.54 -2.34
CA LEU A 132 8.28 -3.01 -3.24
C LEU A 132 7.72 -3.94 -4.32
N GLU A 133 6.76 -4.79 -3.97
CA GLU A 133 6.21 -5.79 -4.90
C GLU A 133 5.19 -5.18 -5.88
N ILE A 134 4.33 -4.27 -5.43
CA ILE A 134 3.42 -3.52 -6.33
C ILE A 134 4.23 -2.66 -7.31
N GLN A 135 5.32 -2.03 -6.86
CA GLN A 135 6.21 -1.30 -7.75
C GLN A 135 6.80 -2.23 -8.81
N ALA A 136 7.29 -3.41 -8.43
CA ALA A 136 7.82 -4.39 -9.37
C ALA A 136 6.79 -4.85 -10.42
N LEU A 137 5.52 -5.04 -10.03
CA LEU A 137 4.44 -5.41 -10.94
C LEU A 137 4.13 -4.31 -11.95
N VAL A 138 4.03 -3.05 -11.51
CA VAL A 138 3.81 -1.89 -12.40
C VAL A 138 4.97 -1.71 -13.39
N TYR A 139 6.21 -1.97 -12.97
CA TYR A 139 7.37 -1.92 -13.87
C TYR A 139 7.40 -3.08 -14.88
N ARG A 140 6.91 -4.28 -14.52
CA ARG A 140 6.82 -5.41 -15.45
C ARG A 140 5.75 -5.19 -16.52
N ALA A 141 4.58 -4.65 -16.15
CA ALA A 141 3.49 -4.37 -17.09
C ALA A 141 3.82 -3.26 -18.11
N LYS A 142 4.81 -2.41 -17.82
CA LYS A 142 5.24 -1.29 -18.68
C LYS A 142 6.41 -1.63 -19.61
N ARG A 143 6.92 -2.86 -19.63
CA ARG A 143 7.92 -3.26 -20.64
C ARG A 143 7.19 -3.66 -21.93
N PRO A 144 7.40 -2.96 -23.06
CA PRO A 144 7.04 -3.51 -24.35
C PRO A 144 7.93 -4.74 -24.63
N SER A 145 7.32 -5.78 -25.20
CA SER A 145 7.99 -6.96 -25.76
C SER A 145 8.94 -6.57 -26.88
#